data_AF-A0A9E6DWR3-F1
#
_entry.id   AF-A0A9E6DWR3-F1
#
_cell.length_a   1.000
_cell.length_b   1.000
_cell.length_c   1.000
_cell.angle_alpha   90.00
_cell.angle_beta   90.00
_cell.angle_gamma   90.00
#
_symmetry.space_group_name_H-M   'P 1'
#
loop_
_entity.id
_entity.type
_entity.pdbx_description
1 polymer ?
#
loop_
_entity_poly.entity_id
_entity_poly.type
_entity_poly.pdbx_seq_one_letter_code
_entity_poly.pdbx_strand_id
1 'polypeptide(L)'
;MLSRKSPEVIEYIQMVEKSKVDAEVVTLREWYDSTENHGQEILEYMVEFKQLGRLGKELHKRGVNRVTERFGDNVRTLVEATYQRGLLDIVAPLCALACVLNKN
;
A
#
# COMPACT_ATOMS: atom_id res chain seq x y z
N MET A 1 37.48 0.57 7.60
CA MET A 1 36.50 1.21 6.70
C MET A 1 36.21 0.23 5.58
N LEU A 2 34.99 -0.31 5.47
CA LEU A 2 34.61 -1.18 4.36
C LEU A 2 34.66 -0.36 3.07
N SER A 3 35.48 -0.80 2.12
CA SER A 3 35.56 -0.21 0.78
C SER A 3 34.19 -0.36 0.11
N ARG A 4 33.67 0.71 -0.53
CA ARG A 4 32.44 0.67 -1.33
C ARG A 4 32.48 -0.33 -2.51
N LYS A 5 33.61 -1.01 -2.72
CA LYS A 5 33.84 -2.03 -3.73
C LYS A 5 34.03 -3.44 -3.15
N SER A 6 33.86 -3.64 -1.85
CA SER A 6 33.92 -4.99 -1.29
C SER A 6 32.73 -5.81 -1.82
N PRO A 7 32.92 -7.10 -2.11
CA PRO A 7 31.85 -7.97 -2.62
C PRO A 7 30.61 -7.93 -1.73
N GLU A 8 30.76 -7.89 -0.40
CA GLU A 8 29.63 -7.85 0.54
C GLU A 8 28.81 -6.56 0.41
N VAL A 9 29.45 -5.43 0.14
CA VAL A 9 28.76 -4.13 -0.05
C VAL A 9 28.01 -4.11 -1.39
N ILE A 10 28.56 -4.73 -2.43
CA ILE A 10 27.91 -4.82 -3.75
C ILE A 10 26.70 -5.76 -3.68
N GLU A 11 26.84 -6.91 -3.02
CA GLU A 11 25.72 -7.84 -2.79
C GLU A 11 24.61 -7.20 -1.97
N TYR A 12 24.95 -6.43 -0.93
CA TYR A 12 23.97 -5.68 -0.16
C TYR A 12 23.25 -4.61 -1.01
N ILE A 13 23.96 -3.89 -1.87
CA ILE A 13 23.35 -2.91 -2.78
C ILE A 13 22.39 -3.60 -3.74
N GLN A 14 22.80 -4.71 -4.35
CA GLN A 14 21.95 -5.48 -5.28
C GLN A 14 20.73 -6.08 -4.57
N MET A 15 20.89 -6.58 -3.34
CA MET A 15 19.78 -7.03 -2.51
C MET A 15 18.78 -5.88 -2.27
N VAL A 16 19.27 -4.70 -1.89
CA VAL A 16 18.43 -3.51 -1.64
C VAL A 16 17.76 -3.01 -2.91
N GLU A 17 18.45 -2.98 -4.04
CA GLU A 17 17.88 -2.59 -5.34
C GLU A 17 16.82 -3.59 -5.80
N LYS A 18 17.08 -4.89 -5.63
CA LYS A 18 16.10 -5.93 -5.88
C LYS A 18 14.89 -5.80 -4.96
N SER A 19 15.08 -5.58 -3.65
CA SER A 19 13.97 -5.34 -2.72
C SER A 19 13.17 -4.08 -3.03
N LYS A 20 13.77 -3.07 -3.66
CA LYS A 20 13.07 -1.85 -4.12
C LYS A 20 12.26 -2.10 -5.39
N VAL A 21 12.75 -2.95 -6.29
CA VAL A 21 12.03 -3.36 -7.51
C VAL A 21 10.91 -4.37 -7.18
N ASP A 22 11.18 -5.27 -6.25
CA ASP A 22 10.23 -6.29 -5.76
C ASP A 22 9.15 -5.70 -4.84
N ALA A 23 9.32 -4.47 -4.34
CA ALA A 23 8.28 -3.76 -3.61
C ALA A 23 7.18 -3.33 -4.59
N GLU A 24 6.31 -4.28 -4.94
CA GLU A 24 5.18 -4.06 -5.83
C GLU A 24 4.36 -2.85 -5.38
N VAL A 25 4.27 -1.83 -6.25
CA VAL A 25 3.56 -0.59 -5.98
C VAL A 25 2.20 -0.65 -6.67
N VAL A 26 1.14 -0.56 -5.89
CA VAL A 26 -0.24 -0.72 -6.36
C VAL A 26 -1.17 0.35 -5.79
N THR A 27 -2.25 0.65 -6.50
CA THR A 27 -3.37 1.40 -5.91
C THR A 27 -4.15 0.52 -4.95
N LEU A 28 -4.96 1.13 -4.08
CA LEU A 28 -5.84 0.38 -3.18
C LEU A 28 -6.85 -0.49 -3.95
N ARG A 29 -7.26 -0.05 -5.15
CA ARG A 29 -8.17 -0.83 -6.00
C ARG A 29 -7.46 -2.02 -6.61
N GLU A 30 -6.28 -1.81 -7.19
CA GLU A 30 -5.46 -2.89 -7.74
C GLU A 30 -5.13 -3.94 -6.69
N TRP A 31 -4.74 -3.51 -5.49
CA TRP A 31 -4.54 -4.39 -4.34
C TRP A 31 -5.78 -5.21 -4.03
N TYR A 32 -6.95 -4.57 -3.93
CA TYR A 32 -8.20 -5.28 -3.62
C TYR A 32 -8.57 -6.31 -4.70
N ASP A 33 -8.44 -5.95 -5.98
CA ASP A 33 -8.85 -6.84 -7.08
C ASP A 33 -7.88 -8.01 -7.32
N SER A 34 -6.61 -7.83 -6.99
CA SER A 34 -5.55 -8.86 -7.19
C SER A 34 -5.35 -9.79 -5.99
N THR A 35 -5.87 -9.43 -4.81
CA THR A 35 -5.81 -10.30 -3.63
C THR A 35 -6.88 -11.39 -3.74
N GLU A 36 -6.45 -12.64 -3.91
CA GLU A 36 -7.35 -13.79 -4.12
C GLU A 36 -8.29 -14.04 -2.93
N ASN A 37 -7.78 -13.94 -1.71
CA ASN A 37 -8.51 -14.21 -0.48
C ASN A 37 -8.37 -13.04 0.48
N HIS A 38 -9.44 -12.25 0.61
CA HIS A 38 -9.51 -11.17 1.58
C HIS A 38 -9.79 -11.70 2.98
N GLY A 39 -9.09 -11.15 3.98
CA GLY A 39 -9.41 -11.37 5.39
C GLY A 39 -10.81 -10.89 5.74
N GLN A 40 -11.36 -11.46 6.82
CA GLN A 40 -12.72 -11.17 7.28
C GLN A 40 -12.96 -9.67 7.51
N GLU A 41 -11.95 -8.95 7.99
CA GLU A 41 -11.99 -7.51 8.26
C GLU A 41 -12.29 -6.69 7.00
N ILE A 42 -11.72 -7.10 5.87
CA ILE A 42 -11.94 -6.45 4.57
C ILE A 42 -13.33 -6.78 4.03
N LEU A 43 -13.75 -8.04 4.18
CA LEU A 43 -15.08 -8.49 3.76
C LEU A 43 -16.18 -7.75 4.52
N GLU A 44 -16.07 -7.68 5.85
CA GLU A 44 -16.99 -6.93 6.71
C GLU A 44 -17.01 -5.44 6.37
N TYR A 45 -15.83 -4.84 6.20
CA TYR A 45 -15.73 -3.45 5.77
C TYR A 45 -16.46 -3.22 4.43
N MET A 46 -16.33 -4.12 3.46
CA MET A 46 -16.97 -3.98 2.16
C MET A 46 -18.49 -4.17 2.22
N VAL A 47 -18.99 -5.05 3.08
CA VAL A 47 -20.43 -5.17 3.37
C VAL A 47 -20.98 -3.86 3.94
N GLU A 48 -20.26 -3.25 4.87
CA GLU A 48 -20.69 -2.06 5.60
C GLU A 48 -20.61 -0.77 4.79
N PHE A 49 -19.48 -0.54 4.11
CA PHE A 49 -19.18 0.75 3.49
C PHE A 49 -19.28 0.73 1.96
N LYS A 50 -19.24 -0.44 1.31
CA LYS A 50 -19.40 -0.64 -0.15
C LYS A 50 -18.44 0.13 -1.06
N GLN A 51 -17.39 0.76 -0.52
CA GLN A 51 -16.40 1.52 -1.29
C GLN A 51 -15.02 1.56 -0.63
N LEU A 52 -13.97 1.42 -1.45
CA LEU A 52 -12.57 1.50 -1.01
C LEU A 52 -12.08 2.94 -0.83
N GLY A 53 -12.73 3.92 -1.45
CA GLY A 53 -12.32 5.33 -1.34
C GLY A 53 -12.34 5.87 0.10
N ARG A 54 -13.24 5.36 0.94
CA ARG A 54 -13.27 5.68 2.37
C ARG A 54 -12.09 5.04 3.11
N LEU A 55 -11.76 3.79 2.82
CA LEU A 55 -10.58 3.10 3.38
C LEU A 55 -9.29 3.83 3.02
N GLY A 56 -9.15 4.27 1.76
CA GLY A 56 -8.02 5.09 1.32
C GLY A 56 -7.87 6.42 2.07
N LYS A 57 -8.99 7.07 2.44
CA LYS A 57 -8.97 8.27 3.29
C LYS A 57 -8.53 7.94 4.72
N GLU A 58 -8.97 6.81 5.27
CA GLU A 58 -8.63 6.41 6.64
C GLU A 58 -7.18 5.97 6.78
N LEU A 59 -6.62 5.29 5.77
CA LEU A 59 -5.19 5.02 5.65
C LEU A 59 -4.38 6.32 5.66
N HIS A 60 -4.81 7.32 4.90
CA HIS A 60 -4.16 8.62 4.86
C HIS A 60 -4.22 9.35 6.21
N LYS A 61 -5.39 9.40 6.86
CA LYS A 61 -5.54 10.01 8.19
C LYS A 61 -4.66 9.34 9.25
N ARG A 62 -4.37 8.05 9.09
CA ARG A 62 -3.48 7.27 9.97
C ARG A 62 -2.00 7.41 9.62
N GLY A 63 -1.65 8.25 8.65
CA GLY A 63 -0.26 8.50 8.27
C GLY A 63 0.39 7.32 7.54
N VAL A 64 -0.40 6.45 6.89
CA VAL A 64 0.16 5.37 6.07
C VAL A 64 0.92 5.97 4.89
N ASN A 65 2.21 5.60 4.78
CA ASN A 65 3.10 6.10 3.75
C ASN A 65 2.61 5.71 2.36
N ARG A 66 2.44 6.72 1.49
CA ARG A 66 2.20 6.55 0.06
C ARG A 66 3.54 6.52 -0.68
N VAL A 67 3.66 5.69 -1.72
CA VAL A 67 4.91 5.59 -2.50
C VAL A 67 4.99 6.71 -3.54
N THR A 68 3.92 6.88 -4.32
CA THR A 68 3.72 8.04 -5.17
C THR A 68 2.27 8.50 -5.08
N GLU A 69 2.08 9.81 -5.12
CA GLU A 69 0.91 10.38 -5.78
C GLU A 69 1.28 10.37 -7.26
N ARG A 70 0.67 9.53 -8.12
CA ARG A 70 0.93 9.61 -9.58
C ARG A 70 0.75 11.08 -9.98
N PHE A 71 1.82 11.77 -10.37
CA PHE A 71 1.68 13.09 -10.98
C PHE A 71 0.84 12.88 -12.24
N GLY A 72 -0.43 13.30 -12.19
CA GLY A 72 -1.32 13.22 -13.32
C GLY A 72 -0.71 14.03 -14.46
N ASP A 73 -0.58 13.42 -15.63
CA ASP A 73 -0.15 14.07 -16.86
C ASP A 73 -1.08 15.25 -17.16
N ASN A 74 -0.71 16.46 -16.73
CA ASN A 74 -1.21 17.81 -17.07
C ASN A 74 -2.71 18.03 -17.36
N VAL A 75 -3.62 17.11 -17.03
CA VAL A 75 -5.04 17.17 -17.38
C VAL A 75 -5.84 16.49 -16.28
N ARG A 76 -6.01 17.19 -15.14
CA ARG A 76 -7.03 16.92 -14.09
C ARG A 76 -7.34 15.44 -13.82
N THR A 77 -6.32 14.58 -13.81
CA THR A 77 -6.52 13.14 -13.64
C THR A 77 -6.47 12.85 -12.15
N LEU A 78 -7.50 12.16 -11.64
CA LEU A 78 -7.58 11.72 -10.27
C LEU A 78 -6.30 10.97 -9.91
N VAL A 79 -5.50 11.56 -9.02
CA VAL A 79 -4.29 10.92 -8.53
C VAL A 79 -4.70 9.86 -7.53
N GLU A 80 -4.73 8.60 -7.97
CA GLU A 80 -4.90 7.48 -7.05
C GLU A 80 -3.61 7.28 -6.25
N ALA A 81 -3.75 7.28 -4.92
CA ALA A 81 -2.63 7.01 -4.03
C ALA A 81 -2.13 5.59 -4.23
N THR A 82 -0.82 5.44 -4.40
CA THR A 82 -0.17 4.13 -4.49
C THR A 82 0.56 3.79 -3.19
N TYR A 83 0.64 2.49 -2.91
CA TYR A 83 1.22 1.93 -1.71
C TYR A 83 2.08 0.73 -2.08
N GLN A 84 3.04 0.39 -1.21
CA GLN A 84 3.70 -0.91 -1.31
C GLN A 84 2.67 -2.00 -0.98
N ARG A 85 2.55 -3.03 -1.81
CA ARG A 85 1.61 -4.15 -1.59
C ARG A 85 1.77 -4.74 -0.19
N GLY A 86 2.99 -5.08 0.21
CA GLY A 86 3.27 -5.66 1.52
C GLY A 86 2.89 -4.73 2.69
N LEU A 87 2.86 -3.41 2.47
CA LEU A 87 2.30 -2.48 3.46
C LEU A 87 0.78 -2.63 3.53
N LEU A 88 0.09 -2.59 2.38
CA LEU A 88 -1.37 -2.74 2.31
C LEU A 88 -1.87 -4.07 2.88
N ASP A 89 -1.15 -5.17 2.64
CA ASP A 89 -1.49 -6.50 3.16
C ASP A 89 -1.62 -6.51 4.70
N ILE A 90 -0.88 -5.62 5.37
CA ILE A 90 -0.90 -5.49 6.83
C ILE A 90 -1.87 -4.38 7.26
N VAL A 91 -1.75 -3.17 6.68
CA VAL A 91 -2.44 -2.00 7.22
C VAL A 91 -3.87 -1.87 6.74
N ALA A 92 -4.22 -2.39 5.56
CA ALA A 92 -5.58 -2.28 5.03
C ALA A 92 -6.58 -3.08 5.87
N PRO A 93 -6.33 -4.34 6.27
CA PRO A 93 -7.22 -5.08 7.18
C PRO A 93 -7.37 -4.42 8.54
N LEU A 94 -6.26 -3.95 9.14
CA LEU A 94 -6.29 -3.25 10.43
C LEU A 94 -7.10 -1.95 10.36
N CYS A 95 -6.93 -1.19 9.27
CA CYS A 95 -7.67 0.04 9.06
C CYS A 95 -9.16 -0.25 8.80
N ALA A 96 -9.47 -1.30 8.05
CA ALA A 96 -10.84 -1.74 7.77
C ALA A 96 -11.56 -2.15 9.07
N LEU A 97 -10.92 -2.99 9.89
CA LEU A 97 -11.42 -3.37 11.21
C LEU A 97 -11.67 -2.14 12.08
N ALA A 98 -10.72 -1.20 12.14
CA ALA A 98 -10.88 0.02 12.90
C ALA A 98 -12.05 0.88 12.38
N CYS A 99 -12.31 0.90 11.07
CA CYS A 99 -13.46 1.62 10.50
C CYS A 99 -14.80 0.98 10.92
N VAL A 100 -14.87 -0.35 10.92
CA VAL A 100 -16.07 -1.09 11.33
C VAL A 100 -16.33 -0.90 12.83
N LEU A 101 -15.31 -1.01 13.67
CA LEU A 101 -15.43 -0.83 15.12
C LEU A 101 -15.80 0.60 15.53
N ASN A 102 -15.32 1.61 14.79
CA ASN A 102 -15.60 3.03 15.05
C ASN A 102 -16.79 3.56 14.22
N LYS A 103 -17.72 2.69 13.81
CA LYS A 103 -18.92 3.09 13.06
C LYS A 103 -19.93 3.89 13.92
N ASN A 104 -19.71 3.97 15.23
CA ASN A 104 -20.54 4.73 16.18
C ASN A 104 -20.48 6.24 15.94
#